data_AF-A0AAF0EAW9-F1
#
_entry.id   AF-A0AAF0EAW9-F1
#
_cell.length_a   1.000
_cell.length_b   1.000
_cell.length_c   1.000
_cell.angle_alpha   90.00
_cell.angle_beta   90.00
_cell.angle_gamma   90.00
#
_symmetry.space_group_name_H-M   'P 1'
#
loop_
_entity.id
_entity.type
_entity.pdbx_description
1 polymer ?
#
loop_
_entity_poly.entity_id
_entity_poly.type
_entity_poly.pdbx_seq_one_letter_code
_entity_poly.pdbx_strand_id
1 'polypeptide(L)'
;MAEAQRFWAAAYFAPLHVTLGQWHEACAAPQRFVQVWRAWWPVLADGTQALPAEAAVARTARPRCVPPWGEEAWLVQRAVLLYLCHAPYCKPDVPVYAQPFRPLVETYAAGLSPNDAPRAMHAWLSLSTPRERAFLQAVVRALLAGRCSDVSDLVPCDVCATWAVPTYVPRATPLAAFEASRAAGLLEHSESRPLYLVRQAWLQQYWRRMRHDMHAGLAESIELMAGLAIREAPMHGVHMRPALVVSLAQQHAGLAAEWVLCTCCLPPTHVPPAWVQRGLWEQLGEAFAQATSHLRAAGDVLVLLLESSERVSTHLEDGTTVELRLAWLVQRVCVPRFLAALATVMESACREDVAEFVCTWTLRLMHKLYLPLHRDARPKEPEDVHSADANSAALTALYAHADDELDMLDAVLRSATLRYARHAWAAALYQALTHGPRQVGPRAVEK
;
A
#
# COMPACT_ATOMS: atom_id res chain seq x y z
N MET A 1 1.64 23.16 -13.88
CA MET A 1 1.29 22.20 -12.80
C MET A 1 2.45 21.26 -12.47
N ALA A 2 3.10 20.64 -13.45
CA ALA A 2 4.25 19.75 -13.23
C ALA A 2 5.45 20.43 -12.51
N GLU A 3 5.77 21.69 -12.83
CA GLU A 3 6.86 22.42 -12.18
C GLU A 3 6.59 22.71 -10.71
N ALA A 4 5.36 23.09 -10.35
CA ALA A 4 4.96 23.30 -8.97
C ALA A 4 5.09 21.99 -8.17
N GLN A 5 4.68 20.86 -8.75
CA GLN A 5 4.82 19.56 -8.10
C GLN A 5 6.29 19.19 -7.87
N ARG A 6 7.16 19.42 -8.86
CA ARG A 6 8.60 19.19 -8.73
C ARG A 6 9.23 20.04 -7.64
N PHE A 7 8.90 21.34 -7.59
CA PHE A 7 9.37 22.24 -6.54
C PHE A 7 8.95 21.74 -5.15
N TRP A 8 7.67 21.41 -4.99
CA TRP A 8 7.15 20.97 -3.69
C TRP A 8 7.63 19.59 -3.26
N ALA A 9 7.95 18.72 -4.21
CA ALA A 9 8.60 17.46 -3.92
C ALA A 9 10.08 17.66 -3.53
N ALA A 10 10.80 18.57 -4.20
CA ALA A 10 12.18 18.92 -3.85
C ALA A 10 12.26 19.58 -2.46
N ALA A 11 11.32 20.48 -2.14
CA ALA A 11 11.21 21.13 -0.84
C ALA A 11 11.10 20.14 0.33
N TYR A 12 10.57 18.93 0.08
CA TYR A 12 10.44 17.90 1.10
C TYR A 12 11.80 17.33 1.55
N PHE A 13 12.79 17.30 0.66
CA PHE A 13 14.13 16.73 0.90
C PHE A 13 15.22 17.78 1.11
N ALA A 14 14.89 19.06 1.07
CA ALA A 14 15.85 20.15 1.20
C ALA A 14 15.68 20.90 2.53
N PRO A 15 16.77 21.48 3.08
CA PRO A 15 16.65 22.45 4.16
C PRO A 15 15.72 23.61 3.81
N LEU A 16 15.05 24.16 4.82
CA LEU A 16 14.10 25.27 4.62
C LEU A 16 14.74 26.50 3.94
N HIS A 17 15.98 26.84 4.28
CA HIS A 17 16.67 27.97 3.65
C HIS A 17 17.03 27.72 2.18
N VAL A 18 17.38 26.48 1.83
CA VAL A 18 17.64 26.09 0.44
C VAL A 18 16.36 26.19 -0.38
N THR A 19 15.25 25.69 0.17
CA THR A 19 13.92 25.80 -0.46
C THR A 19 13.52 27.28 -0.66
N LEU A 20 13.79 28.14 0.31
CA LEU A 20 13.56 29.58 0.21
C LEU A 20 14.43 30.22 -0.87
N GLY A 21 15.71 29.88 -0.93
CA GLY A 21 16.64 30.33 -1.97
C GLY A 21 16.15 29.96 -3.38
N GLN A 22 15.79 28.69 -3.58
CA GLN A 22 15.27 28.21 -4.87
C GLN A 22 13.99 28.93 -5.29
N TRP A 23 13.06 29.16 -4.35
CA TRP A 23 11.85 29.94 -4.66
C TRP A 23 12.18 31.39 -5.01
N HIS A 24 13.19 31.97 -4.35
CA HIS A 24 13.65 33.31 -4.64
C HIS A 24 14.30 33.41 -6.04
N GLU A 25 15.07 32.43 -6.44
CA GLU A 25 15.67 32.39 -7.78
C GLU A 25 14.60 32.18 -8.87
N ALA A 26 13.60 31.35 -8.60
CA ALA A 26 12.56 31.00 -9.57
C ALA A 26 11.48 32.07 -9.79
N CYS A 27 11.28 32.98 -8.82
CA CYS A 27 10.18 33.94 -8.84
C CYS A 27 10.65 35.34 -8.41
N ALA A 28 10.31 36.39 -9.16
CA ALA A 28 10.69 37.76 -8.78
C ALA A 28 9.92 38.25 -7.54
N ALA A 29 10.51 39.14 -6.75
CA ALA A 29 9.94 39.57 -5.46
C ALA A 29 8.45 40.07 -5.53
N PRO A 30 8.01 40.87 -6.52
CA PRO A 30 6.61 41.28 -6.62
C PRO A 30 5.66 40.11 -6.93
N GLN A 31 6.14 39.16 -7.74
CA GLN A 31 5.38 37.97 -8.13
C GLN A 31 5.24 36.98 -6.96
N ARG A 32 6.25 36.90 -6.08
CA ARG A 32 6.18 36.09 -4.86
C ARG A 32 5.01 36.48 -3.98
N PHE A 33 4.83 37.78 -3.71
CA PHE A 33 3.72 38.25 -2.88
C PHE A 33 2.35 37.89 -3.50
N VAL A 34 2.19 38.08 -4.80
CA VAL A 34 0.97 37.69 -5.54
C VAL A 34 0.74 36.18 -5.51
N GLN A 35 1.80 35.39 -5.66
CA GLN A 35 1.76 33.93 -5.59
C GLN A 35 1.35 33.45 -4.20
N VAL A 36 1.95 34.00 -3.14
CA VAL A 36 1.57 33.70 -1.77
C VAL A 36 0.09 34.01 -1.57
N TRP A 37 -0.35 35.22 -1.92
CA TRP A 37 -1.74 35.63 -1.70
C TRP A 37 -2.75 34.78 -2.46
N ARG A 38 -2.48 34.44 -3.73
CA ARG A 38 -3.43 33.71 -4.57
C ARG A 38 -3.40 32.20 -4.35
N ALA A 39 -2.22 31.62 -4.11
CA ALA A 39 -2.05 30.16 -4.11
C ALA A 39 -1.83 29.57 -2.71
N TRP A 40 -1.11 30.27 -1.83
CA TRP A 40 -0.67 29.71 -0.54
C TRP A 40 -1.49 30.21 0.65
N TRP A 41 -1.96 31.45 0.61
CA TRP A 41 -2.83 32.02 1.64
C TRP A 41 -4.10 31.18 1.84
N PRO A 42 -4.81 30.70 0.80
CA PRO A 42 -5.98 29.85 1.00
C PRO A 42 -5.66 28.47 1.62
N VAL A 43 -4.40 28.02 1.56
CA VAL A 43 -3.92 26.77 2.17
C VAL A 43 -3.51 26.98 3.63
N LEU A 44 -2.89 28.13 3.91
CA LEU A 44 -2.46 28.56 5.25
C LEU A 44 -3.63 29.06 6.12
N ALA A 45 -4.65 29.66 5.52
CA ALA A 45 -5.85 30.12 6.22
C ALA A 45 -6.89 29.00 6.39
N ASP A 46 -6.65 27.83 5.79
CA ASP A 46 -7.56 26.69 5.91
C ASP A 46 -7.56 26.15 7.35
N GLY A 47 -8.74 25.99 7.93
CA GLY A 47 -8.92 25.52 9.31
C GLY A 47 -8.53 26.49 10.44
N THR A 48 -7.94 27.65 10.13
CA THR A 48 -7.56 28.67 11.13
C THR A 48 -8.70 29.62 11.50
N GLN A 49 -9.78 29.63 10.71
CA GLN A 49 -10.96 30.47 10.96
C GLN A 49 -11.87 29.85 12.02
N ALA A 50 -12.43 30.68 12.91
CA ALA A 50 -13.50 30.27 13.79
C ALA A 50 -14.76 29.90 12.97
N LEU A 51 -15.11 28.62 12.95
CA LEU A 51 -16.31 28.14 12.28
C LEU A 51 -17.51 28.17 13.24
N PRO A 52 -18.69 28.63 12.80
CA PRO A 52 -19.95 28.38 13.50
C PRO A 52 -20.15 26.88 13.72
N ALA A 53 -20.75 26.48 14.85
CA ALA A 53 -20.88 25.07 15.25
C ALA A 53 -21.51 24.17 14.17
N GLU A 54 -22.44 24.72 13.36
CA GLU A 54 -23.11 24.02 12.27
C GLU A 54 -22.23 23.85 11.01
N ALA A 55 -21.31 24.80 10.76
CA ALA A 55 -20.34 24.73 9.65
C ALA A 55 -19.07 23.92 10.00
N ALA A 56 -18.79 23.74 11.29
CA ALA A 56 -17.69 22.90 11.78
C ALA A 56 -17.89 21.42 11.41
N VAL A 57 -19.14 20.96 11.30
CA VAL A 57 -19.50 19.62 10.84
C VAL A 57 -19.34 19.50 9.31
N ALA A 58 -19.68 20.56 8.56
CA ALA A 58 -19.60 20.60 7.10
C ALA A 58 -18.16 20.75 6.55
N ARG A 59 -17.23 21.32 7.33
CA ARG A 59 -15.78 21.35 7.04
C ARG A 59 -14.98 20.29 7.80
N THR A 60 -15.57 19.12 7.99
CA THR A 60 -14.81 17.85 8.08
C THR A 60 -14.09 17.51 6.76
N ALA A 61 -14.30 18.33 5.72
CA ALA A 61 -13.58 18.36 4.47
C ALA A 61 -12.07 18.62 4.69
N ARG A 62 -11.30 17.52 4.62
CA ARG A 62 -9.92 17.41 4.14
C ARG A 62 -9.16 18.73 3.98
N PRO A 63 -8.03 18.92 4.69
CA PRO A 63 -7.24 20.14 4.55
C PRO A 63 -6.78 20.35 3.10
N ARG A 64 -6.86 21.58 2.61
CA ARG A 64 -6.38 21.97 1.28
C ARG A 64 -4.86 21.80 1.23
N CYS A 65 -4.31 20.92 0.40
CA CYS A 65 -2.86 20.78 0.28
C CYS A 65 -2.35 21.23 -1.09
N VAL A 66 -1.10 21.72 -1.16
CA VAL A 66 -0.40 21.97 -2.43
C VAL A 66 0.15 20.65 -2.97
N PRO A 67 -0.21 20.22 -4.20
CA PRO A 67 0.33 19.00 -4.80
C PRO A 67 1.88 19.03 -4.89
N PRO A 68 2.58 17.89 -4.70
CA PRO A 68 2.05 16.53 -4.55
C PRO A 68 1.66 16.15 -3.12
N TRP A 69 1.73 17.07 -2.16
CA TRP A 69 1.45 16.78 -0.76
C TRP A 69 -0.01 16.41 -0.57
N GLY A 70 -0.28 15.30 0.13
CA GLY A 70 -1.61 14.92 0.57
C GLY A 70 -1.93 15.40 1.97
N GLU A 71 -3.08 14.96 2.47
CA GLU A 71 -3.58 15.29 3.81
C GLU A 71 -2.66 14.77 4.92
N GLU A 72 -1.99 13.65 4.69
CA GLU A 72 -0.99 13.10 5.62
C GLU A 72 0.19 14.04 5.85
N ALA A 73 0.45 14.96 4.91
CA ALA A 73 1.56 15.89 4.97
C ALA A 73 1.14 17.32 5.32
N TRP A 74 -0.14 17.51 5.67
CA TRP A 74 -0.74 18.84 5.76
C TRP A 74 0.02 19.74 6.75
N LEU A 75 0.40 19.22 7.93
CA LEU A 75 1.01 20.00 9.01
C LEU A 75 2.43 20.44 8.66
N VAL A 76 3.22 19.52 8.10
CA VAL A 76 4.58 19.80 7.65
C VAL A 76 4.55 20.78 6.47
N GLN A 77 3.58 20.66 5.56
CA GLN A 77 3.38 21.66 4.50
C GLN A 77 3.12 23.06 5.09
N ARG A 78 2.39 23.16 6.20
CA ARG A 78 2.11 24.47 6.81
C ARG A 78 3.36 25.07 7.40
N ALA A 79 4.16 24.27 8.10
CA ALA A 79 5.45 24.73 8.62
C ALA A 79 6.36 25.25 7.49
N VAL A 80 6.48 24.52 6.38
CA VAL A 80 7.27 24.96 5.21
C VAL A 80 6.70 26.25 4.63
N LEU A 81 5.39 26.30 4.36
CA LEU A 81 4.74 27.49 3.79
C LEU A 81 4.87 28.72 4.70
N LEU A 82 4.68 28.56 6.01
CA LEU A 82 4.86 29.63 6.99
C LEU A 82 6.28 30.19 6.95
N TYR A 83 7.28 29.30 6.93
CA TYR A 83 8.68 29.69 6.83
C TYR A 83 8.93 30.47 5.54
N LEU A 84 8.52 29.93 4.39
CA LEU A 84 8.74 30.57 3.09
C LEU A 84 8.06 31.95 3.01
N CYS A 85 6.83 32.06 3.51
CA CYS A 85 6.09 33.33 3.46
C CYS A 85 6.68 34.37 4.40
N HIS A 86 7.07 33.98 5.61
CA HIS A 86 7.33 34.95 6.68
C HIS A 86 8.82 35.23 6.90
N ALA A 87 9.71 34.24 6.77
CA ALA A 87 11.15 34.40 7.02
C ALA A 87 11.80 35.58 6.28
N PRO A 88 11.44 35.93 5.02
CA PRO A 88 12.00 37.11 4.34
C PRO A 88 11.73 38.45 5.06
N TYR A 89 10.70 38.51 5.90
CA TYR A 89 10.23 39.70 6.60
C TYR A 89 10.62 39.70 8.10
N CYS A 90 11.22 38.62 8.61
CA CYS A 90 11.61 38.48 10.01
C CYS A 90 13.01 39.04 10.34
N LYS A 91 13.43 40.13 9.68
CA LYS A 91 14.76 40.70 9.91
C LYS A 91 14.78 41.54 11.19
N PRO A 92 15.92 41.62 11.91
CA PRO A 92 16.04 42.38 13.16
C PRO A 92 15.54 43.83 13.07
N ASP A 93 15.74 44.46 11.90
CA ASP A 93 15.41 45.86 11.67
C ASP A 93 13.99 46.08 11.10
N VAL A 94 13.23 45.01 10.85
CA VAL A 94 11.88 45.10 10.27
C VAL A 94 10.85 45.11 11.41
N PRO A 95 10.14 46.24 11.62
CA PRO A 95 9.18 46.35 12.70
C PRO A 95 7.99 45.41 12.48
N VAL A 96 7.40 44.94 13.58
CA VAL A 96 6.25 44.03 13.65
C VAL A 96 5.13 44.41 12.66
N TYR A 97 4.76 45.68 12.62
CA TYR A 97 3.67 46.18 11.76
C TYR A 97 3.98 46.11 10.26
N ALA A 98 5.25 45.99 9.88
CA ALA A 98 5.69 45.87 8.48
C ALA A 98 5.82 44.41 8.03
N GLN A 99 5.47 43.44 8.87
CA GLN A 99 5.55 42.01 8.58
C GLN A 99 4.19 41.47 8.10
N PRO A 100 3.94 41.33 6.79
CA PRO A 100 2.60 41.09 6.24
C PRO A 100 1.99 39.74 6.65
N PHE A 101 2.82 38.73 6.91
CA PHE A 101 2.36 37.38 7.25
C PHE A 101 2.36 37.09 8.76
N ARG A 102 2.75 38.05 9.59
CA ARG A 102 2.83 37.87 11.04
C ARG A 102 1.50 37.44 11.69
N PRO A 103 0.33 38.03 11.35
CA PRO A 103 -0.93 37.64 11.97
C PRO A 103 -1.26 36.15 11.79
N LEU A 104 -0.82 35.58 10.67
CA LEU A 104 -1.03 34.17 10.37
C LEU A 104 -0.11 33.28 11.21
N VAL A 105 1.15 33.66 11.43
CA VAL A 105 2.06 32.96 12.35
C VAL A 105 1.53 33.01 13.79
N GLU A 106 1.02 34.15 14.23
CA GLU A 106 0.38 34.32 15.56
C GLU A 106 -0.87 33.43 15.69
N THR A 107 -1.65 33.28 14.61
CA THR A 107 -2.81 32.38 14.59
C THR A 107 -2.41 30.92 14.78
N TYR A 108 -1.36 30.47 14.08
CA TYR A 108 -0.81 29.11 14.28
C TYR A 108 -0.22 28.93 15.69
N ALA A 109 0.43 29.95 16.25
CA ALA A 109 0.95 29.92 17.62
C ALA A 109 -0.18 29.77 18.64
N ALA A 110 -1.26 30.54 18.49
CA ALA A 110 -2.42 30.48 19.36
C ALA A 110 -3.08 29.10 19.30
N GLY A 111 -3.32 28.54 18.12
CA GLY A 111 -4.00 27.24 18.05
C GLY A 111 -3.09 26.01 18.19
N LEU A 112 -1.79 26.18 18.44
CA LEU A 112 -0.96 25.12 19.03
C LEU A 112 -1.23 24.97 20.55
N SER A 113 -1.91 25.94 21.17
CA SER A 113 -2.44 25.82 22.54
C SER A 113 -3.72 24.97 22.52
N PRO A 114 -3.81 23.89 23.33
CA PRO A 114 -5.00 23.03 23.36
C PRO A 114 -6.28 23.75 23.80
N ASN A 115 -6.17 24.88 24.50
CA ASN A 115 -7.31 25.64 25.01
C ASN A 115 -7.83 26.72 24.04
N ASP A 116 -7.00 27.14 23.06
CA ASP A 116 -7.28 28.31 22.22
C ASP A 116 -7.37 27.98 20.71
N ALA A 117 -7.24 26.70 20.36
CA ALA A 117 -7.28 26.26 18.97
C ALA A 117 -8.70 26.34 18.37
N PRO A 118 -8.87 26.95 17.17
CA PRO A 118 -10.07 26.75 16.38
C PRO A 118 -10.37 25.26 16.24
N ARG A 119 -11.64 24.85 16.45
CA ARG A 119 -12.03 23.42 16.49
C ARG A 119 -11.54 22.62 15.27
N ALA A 120 -11.47 23.25 14.10
CA ALA A 120 -10.97 22.63 12.87
C ALA A 120 -9.45 22.35 12.90
N MET A 121 -8.63 23.32 13.31
CA MET A 121 -7.19 23.12 13.46
C MET A 121 -6.87 22.10 14.55
N HIS A 122 -7.63 22.09 15.65
CA HIS A 122 -7.50 21.08 16.70
C HIS A 122 -7.79 19.66 16.18
N ALA A 123 -8.82 19.49 15.35
CA ALA A 123 -9.17 18.22 14.75
C ALA A 123 -8.09 17.67 13.82
N TRP A 124 -7.35 18.53 13.10
CA TRP A 124 -6.25 18.08 12.25
C TRP A 124 -4.95 17.87 13.03
N LEU A 125 -4.67 18.69 14.05
CA LEU A 125 -3.52 18.52 14.94
C LEU A 125 -3.57 17.21 15.74
N SER A 126 -4.76 16.69 16.02
CA SER A 126 -4.92 15.39 16.67
C SER A 126 -4.59 14.20 15.76
N LEU A 127 -4.61 14.41 14.43
CA LEU A 127 -4.26 13.40 13.42
C LEU A 127 -2.76 13.38 13.08
N SER A 128 -2.01 14.41 13.47
CA SER A 128 -0.58 14.55 13.19
C SER A 128 0.31 13.89 14.24
N THR A 129 1.51 13.49 13.82
CA THR A 129 2.47 12.84 14.72
C THR A 129 3.10 13.84 15.71
N PRO A 130 3.62 13.39 16.87
CA PRO A 130 4.33 14.26 17.79
C PRO A 130 5.52 15.01 17.15
N ARG A 131 6.23 14.36 16.21
CA ARG A 131 7.35 14.97 15.48
C ARG A 131 6.88 16.10 14.57
N GLU A 132 5.80 15.88 13.81
CA GLU A 132 5.22 16.92 12.93
C GLU A 132 4.77 18.15 13.74
N ARG A 133 4.15 17.92 14.90
CA ARG A 133 3.74 19.01 15.80
C ARG A 133 4.93 19.77 16.38
N ALA A 134 5.97 19.05 16.81
CA ALA A 134 7.21 19.67 17.30
C ALA A 134 7.90 20.50 16.20
N PHE A 135 7.89 20.01 14.95
CA PHE A 135 8.42 20.73 13.81
C PHE A 135 7.68 22.04 13.55
N LEU A 136 6.34 22.00 13.43
CA LEU A 136 5.56 23.23 13.28
C LEU A 136 5.81 24.19 14.45
N GLN A 137 5.82 23.69 15.69
CA GLN A 137 6.05 24.52 16.86
C GLN A 137 7.44 25.17 16.85
N ALA A 138 8.48 24.45 16.43
CA ALA A 138 9.82 24.99 16.28
C ALA A 138 9.85 26.12 15.23
N VAL A 139 9.24 25.90 14.05
CA VAL A 139 9.15 26.91 12.99
C VAL A 139 8.41 28.15 13.49
N VAL A 140 7.22 27.99 14.08
CA VAL A 140 6.41 29.11 14.58
C VAL A 140 7.15 29.92 15.64
N ARG A 141 7.83 29.26 16.59
CA ARG A 141 8.62 29.96 17.63
C ARG A 141 9.79 30.74 17.03
N ALA A 142 10.53 30.14 16.11
CA ALA A 142 11.66 30.80 15.44
C ALA A 142 11.19 32.03 14.63
N LEU A 143 10.09 31.88 13.90
CA LEU A 143 9.46 32.96 13.13
C LEU A 143 9.02 34.14 14.01
N LEU A 144 8.31 33.88 15.11
CA LEU A 144 7.86 34.93 16.03
C LEU A 144 9.01 35.64 16.75
N ALA A 145 10.08 34.91 17.05
CA ALA A 145 11.28 35.44 17.69
C ALA A 145 12.22 36.19 16.72
N GLY A 146 11.94 36.19 15.42
CA GLY A 146 12.85 36.74 14.40
C GLY A 146 14.14 35.94 14.22
N ARG A 147 14.20 34.69 14.72
CA ARG A 147 15.38 33.83 14.67
C ARG A 147 15.22 32.71 13.65
N CYS A 148 14.98 33.08 12.39
CA CYS A 148 14.71 32.12 11.32
C CYS A 148 15.89 31.17 11.03
N SER A 149 17.11 31.56 11.42
CA SER A 149 18.31 30.71 11.36
C SER A 149 18.21 29.49 12.29
N ASP A 150 17.44 29.55 13.38
CA ASP A 150 17.33 28.44 14.34
C ASP A 150 16.68 27.19 13.73
N VAL A 151 15.96 27.36 12.61
CA VAL A 151 15.21 26.30 11.92
C VAL A 151 15.57 26.21 10.44
N SER A 152 16.54 26.99 9.95
CA SER A 152 16.91 27.05 8.53
C SER A 152 17.36 25.72 7.97
N ASP A 153 17.99 24.90 8.80
CA ASP A 153 18.63 23.64 8.42
C ASP A 153 17.71 22.44 8.60
N LEU A 154 16.49 22.65 9.11
CA LEU A 154 15.53 21.56 9.23
C LEU A 154 15.09 21.06 7.86
N VAL A 155 15.08 19.75 7.70
CA VAL A 155 14.61 19.08 6.49
C VAL A 155 13.24 18.44 6.77
N PRO A 156 12.19 18.73 5.98
CA PRO A 156 10.86 18.18 6.22
C PRO A 156 10.81 16.65 6.31
N CYS A 157 11.63 15.94 5.52
CA CYS A 157 11.63 14.49 5.51
C CYS A 157 12.10 13.84 6.81
N ASP A 158 13.00 14.48 7.57
CA ASP A 158 13.52 13.95 8.83
C ASP A 158 12.44 13.91 9.92
N VAL A 159 11.47 14.81 9.81
CA VAL A 159 10.32 14.93 10.73
C VAL A 159 9.31 13.82 10.45
N CYS A 160 9.05 13.55 9.18
CA CYS A 160 8.16 12.50 8.70
C CYS A 160 8.91 11.17 8.62
N ALA A 161 9.56 10.69 9.68
CA ALA A 161 10.44 9.50 9.64
C ALA A 161 9.82 8.24 8.98
N THR A 162 8.49 8.12 8.92
CA THR A 162 7.74 7.11 8.15
C THR A 162 7.99 7.18 6.63
N TRP A 163 8.66 8.22 6.13
CA TRP A 163 8.84 8.58 4.71
C TRP A 163 10.31 8.61 4.27
N ALA A 164 11.26 8.11 5.06
CA ALA A 164 12.70 8.12 4.74
C ALA A 164 13.17 7.12 3.66
N VAL A 165 12.26 6.55 2.84
CA VAL A 165 12.59 5.50 1.85
C VAL A 165 13.59 5.90 0.76
N PRO A 166 13.67 7.15 0.24
CA PRO A 166 14.39 7.37 -1.00
C PRO A 166 15.65 8.22 -0.87
N THR A 167 16.11 8.59 0.32
CA THR A 167 17.36 9.36 0.45
C THR A 167 18.57 8.64 -0.14
N TYR A 168 18.46 7.34 -0.44
CA TYR A 168 19.52 6.53 -1.02
C TYR A 168 19.31 6.11 -2.49
N VAL A 169 18.20 6.46 -3.17
CA VAL A 169 17.98 6.08 -4.59
C VAL A 169 18.58 7.17 -5.49
N PRO A 170 19.80 7.00 -6.05
CA PRO A 170 20.60 8.12 -6.60
C PRO A 170 20.01 8.70 -7.88
N ARG A 171 19.07 7.99 -8.52
CA ARG A 171 18.47 8.32 -9.81
C ARG A 171 17.04 8.82 -9.70
N ALA A 172 16.44 8.78 -8.51
CA ALA A 172 15.03 9.13 -8.36
C ALA A 172 14.82 10.65 -8.50
N THR A 173 13.85 11.04 -9.33
CA THR A 173 13.39 12.43 -9.33
C THR A 173 12.81 12.77 -7.95
N PRO A 174 12.89 14.04 -7.48
CA PRO A 174 12.32 14.40 -6.18
C PRO A 174 10.83 14.03 -6.07
N LEU A 175 10.08 14.10 -7.17
CA LEU A 175 8.68 13.69 -7.19
C LEU A 175 8.50 12.19 -6.98
N ALA A 176 9.26 11.35 -7.68
CA ALA A 176 9.18 9.89 -7.53
C ALA A 176 9.63 9.46 -6.13
N ALA A 177 10.72 10.07 -5.62
CA ALA A 177 11.16 9.90 -4.25
C ALA A 177 10.06 10.28 -3.25
N PHE A 178 9.39 11.42 -3.43
CA PHE A 178 8.29 11.84 -2.57
C PHE A 178 7.10 10.87 -2.63
N GLU A 179 6.67 10.44 -3.82
CA GLU A 179 5.56 9.48 -3.96
C GLU A 179 5.88 8.12 -3.31
N ALA A 180 7.11 7.61 -3.47
CA ALA A 180 7.54 6.40 -2.78
C ALA A 180 7.54 6.57 -1.26
N SER A 181 8.10 7.67 -0.78
CA SER A 181 8.09 8.05 0.64
C SER A 181 6.68 8.04 1.23
N ARG A 182 5.74 8.64 0.51
CA ARG A 182 4.32 8.70 0.86
C ARG A 182 3.69 7.31 0.87
N ALA A 183 3.97 6.48 -0.12
CA ALA A 183 3.46 5.11 -0.18
C ALA A 183 3.91 4.28 1.04
N ALA A 184 5.18 4.40 1.44
CA ALA A 184 5.71 3.75 2.64
C ALA A 184 5.00 4.21 3.91
N GLY A 185 4.79 5.52 4.06
CA GLY A 185 4.05 6.03 5.20
C GLY A 185 2.61 5.50 5.24
N LEU A 186 1.94 5.41 4.09
CA LEU A 186 0.58 4.85 4.03
C LEU A 186 0.55 3.36 4.40
N LEU A 187 1.56 2.58 4.02
CA LEU A 187 1.70 1.18 4.42
C LEU A 187 1.85 1.03 5.94
N GLU A 188 2.78 1.77 6.55
CA GLU A 188 3.00 1.77 8.00
C GLU A 188 1.72 2.17 8.77
N HIS A 189 1.01 3.19 8.28
CA HIS A 189 -0.26 3.59 8.88
C HIS A 189 -1.34 2.50 8.74
N SER A 190 -1.37 1.79 7.61
CA SER A 190 -2.38 0.77 7.31
C SER A 190 -2.34 -0.42 8.30
N GLU A 191 -1.20 -0.69 8.92
CA GLU A 191 -1.07 -1.72 9.95
C GLU A 191 -1.78 -1.34 11.26
N SER A 192 -1.89 -0.03 11.54
CA SER A 192 -2.49 0.47 12.79
C SER A 192 -3.94 0.94 12.62
N ARG A 193 -4.32 1.42 11.42
CA ARG A 193 -5.63 2.02 11.14
C ARG A 193 -6.02 1.84 9.67
N PRO A 194 -7.32 1.65 9.37
CA PRO A 194 -7.78 1.55 7.99
C PRO A 194 -7.57 2.87 7.25
N LEU A 195 -7.09 2.77 6.00
CA LEU A 195 -6.94 3.91 5.09
C LEU A 195 -8.31 4.35 4.56
N TYR A 196 -8.54 5.67 4.45
CA TYR A 196 -9.73 6.20 3.79
C TYR A 196 -9.70 5.95 2.26
N LEU A 197 -10.88 5.87 1.63
CA LEU A 197 -11.05 5.52 0.20
C LEU A 197 -10.11 6.26 -0.77
N VAL A 198 -9.85 7.55 -0.57
CA VAL A 198 -8.97 8.31 -1.47
C VAL A 198 -7.49 7.93 -1.30
N ARG A 199 -7.07 7.58 -0.08
CA ARG A 199 -5.70 7.08 0.15
C ARG A 199 -5.54 5.69 -0.45
N GLN A 200 -6.55 4.83 -0.32
CA GLN A 200 -6.58 3.52 -0.97
C GLN A 200 -6.50 3.67 -2.50
N ALA A 201 -7.33 4.52 -3.10
CA ALA A 201 -7.34 4.76 -4.54
C ALA A 201 -6.02 5.33 -5.05
N TRP A 202 -5.43 6.30 -4.34
CA TRP A 202 -4.13 6.86 -4.70
C TRP A 202 -3.02 5.81 -4.63
N LEU A 203 -2.96 5.03 -3.54
CA LEU A 203 -1.93 4.00 -3.36
C LEU A 203 -2.05 2.89 -4.41
N GLN A 204 -3.27 2.45 -4.71
CA GLN A 204 -3.52 1.49 -5.77
C GLN A 204 -3.10 2.02 -7.14
N GLN A 205 -3.40 3.29 -7.45
CA GLN A 205 -2.97 3.91 -8.70
C GLN A 205 -1.45 4.05 -8.78
N TYR A 206 -0.80 4.44 -7.67
CA TYR A 206 0.65 4.51 -7.58
C TYR A 206 1.29 3.16 -7.89
N TRP A 207 0.85 2.07 -7.27
CA TRP A 207 1.37 0.74 -7.54
C TRP A 207 1.10 0.23 -8.95
N ARG A 208 -0.06 0.54 -9.53
CA ARG A 208 -0.32 0.23 -10.95
C ARG A 208 0.67 0.93 -11.88
N ARG A 209 1.00 2.20 -11.61
CA ARG A 209 2.05 2.92 -12.37
C ARG A 209 3.41 2.27 -12.15
N MET A 210 3.79 1.99 -10.91
CA MET A 210 5.05 1.33 -10.60
C MET A 210 5.19 -0.02 -11.32
N ARG A 211 4.15 -0.84 -11.31
CA ARG A 211 4.12 -2.13 -12.01
C ARG A 211 4.28 -1.97 -13.51
N HIS A 212 3.56 -1.01 -14.10
CA HIS A 212 3.71 -0.68 -15.52
C HIS A 212 5.15 -0.25 -15.87
N ASP A 213 5.73 0.62 -15.04
CA ASP A 213 7.10 1.12 -15.22
C ASP A 213 8.16 0.01 -15.07
N MET A 214 7.96 -0.91 -14.12
CA MET A 214 8.83 -2.08 -13.95
C MET A 214 8.76 -3.01 -15.17
N HIS A 215 7.57 -3.24 -15.74
CA HIS A 215 7.42 -3.98 -17.00
C HIS A 215 8.09 -3.28 -18.18
N ALA A 216 8.11 -1.95 -18.19
CA ALA A 216 8.84 -1.16 -19.17
C ALA A 216 10.37 -1.16 -18.92
N GLY A 217 10.86 -1.81 -17.86
CA GLY A 217 12.29 -1.90 -17.52
C GLY A 217 12.87 -0.60 -16.94
N LEU A 218 12.03 0.28 -16.38
CA LEU A 218 12.50 1.54 -15.80
C LEU A 218 13.24 1.29 -14.48
N ALA A 219 14.57 1.40 -14.52
CA ALA A 219 15.46 1.14 -13.38
C ALA A 219 15.10 1.97 -12.13
N GLU A 220 14.70 3.23 -12.29
CA GLU A 220 14.26 4.09 -11.18
C GLU A 220 13.07 3.49 -10.43
N SER A 221 12.03 3.05 -11.15
CA SER A 221 10.84 2.45 -10.55
C SER A 221 11.15 1.10 -9.91
N ILE A 222 12.05 0.32 -10.50
CA ILE A 222 12.56 -0.92 -9.90
C ILE A 222 13.26 -0.64 -8.56
N GLU A 223 14.20 0.32 -8.54
CA GLU A 223 14.96 0.68 -7.33
C GLU A 223 14.03 1.23 -6.23
N LEU A 224 13.07 2.09 -6.58
CA LEU A 224 12.09 2.62 -5.64
C LEU A 224 11.17 1.54 -5.07
N MET A 225 10.65 0.64 -5.92
CA MET A 225 9.80 -0.46 -5.46
C MET A 225 10.60 -1.45 -4.60
N ALA A 226 11.86 -1.72 -4.94
CA ALA A 226 12.74 -2.54 -4.12
C ALA A 226 12.98 -1.88 -2.76
N GLY A 227 13.28 -0.57 -2.72
CA GLY A 227 13.44 0.18 -1.47
C GLY A 227 12.18 0.13 -0.59
N LEU A 228 10.99 0.24 -1.20
CA LEU A 228 9.71 0.09 -0.49
C LEU A 228 9.54 -1.32 0.08
N ALA A 229 9.82 -2.35 -0.71
CA ALA A 229 9.68 -3.73 -0.28
C ALA A 229 10.73 -4.13 0.78
N ILE A 230 11.95 -3.60 0.71
CA ILE A 230 13.05 -3.87 1.67
C ILE A 230 12.77 -3.22 3.02
N ARG A 231 12.32 -1.95 3.04
CA ARG A 231 12.04 -1.24 4.30
C ARG A 231 11.04 -1.98 5.18
N GLU A 232 10.07 -2.60 4.54
CA GLU A 232 9.03 -3.36 5.23
C GLU A 232 9.54 -4.73 5.70
N ALA A 233 10.60 -5.28 5.11
CA ALA A 233 11.12 -6.59 5.48
C ALA A 233 11.82 -6.54 6.86
N PRO A 234 11.42 -7.34 7.87
CA PRO A 234 12.31 -7.62 8.99
C PRO A 234 13.59 -8.29 8.44
N MET A 235 14.66 -8.25 9.23
CA MET A 235 16.06 -8.72 9.03
C MET A 235 16.32 -10.02 8.23
N HIS A 236 15.29 -10.69 7.72
CA HIS A 236 15.31 -11.93 6.95
C HIS A 236 15.04 -11.77 5.45
N GLY A 237 14.78 -10.56 4.92
CA GLY A 237 14.76 -10.32 3.46
C GLY A 237 13.52 -10.86 2.73
N VAL A 238 12.35 -10.87 3.35
CA VAL A 238 11.10 -11.33 2.72
C VAL A 238 10.23 -10.14 2.31
N HIS A 239 10.06 -9.93 1.00
CA HIS A 239 9.51 -8.70 0.42
C HIS A 239 7.98 -8.60 0.40
N MET A 240 7.24 -9.73 0.40
CA MET A 240 5.78 -9.73 0.25
C MET A 240 5.01 -9.53 1.59
N ARG A 241 5.59 -9.94 2.74
CA ARG A 241 4.97 -9.92 4.09
C ARG A 241 3.50 -10.37 4.11
N PRO A 242 3.19 -11.68 4.25
CA PRO A 242 1.81 -12.19 4.32
C PRO A 242 0.86 -11.42 5.24
N ALA A 243 1.32 -11.03 6.44
CA ALA A 243 0.51 -10.26 7.39
C ALA A 243 0.11 -8.86 6.87
N LEU A 244 0.99 -8.18 6.12
CA LEU A 244 0.69 -6.90 5.49
C LEU A 244 -0.36 -7.09 4.38
N VAL A 245 -0.21 -8.14 3.55
CA VAL A 245 -1.19 -8.46 2.51
C VAL A 245 -2.58 -8.68 3.11
N VAL A 246 -2.67 -9.42 4.23
CA VAL A 246 -3.92 -9.63 4.96
C VAL A 246 -4.49 -8.31 5.48
N SER A 247 -3.67 -7.45 6.09
CA SER A 247 -4.11 -6.13 6.56
C SER A 247 -4.66 -5.25 5.43
N LEU A 248 -3.98 -5.24 4.28
CA LEU A 248 -4.44 -4.52 3.09
C LEU A 248 -5.73 -5.14 2.53
N ALA A 249 -5.86 -6.47 2.55
CA ALA A 249 -7.03 -7.17 2.03
C ALA A 249 -8.29 -6.84 2.83
N GLN A 250 -8.17 -6.72 4.16
CA GLN A 250 -9.26 -6.28 5.04
C GLN A 250 -9.80 -4.90 4.68
N GLN A 251 -8.97 -4.06 4.04
CA GLN A 251 -9.34 -2.71 3.63
C GLN A 251 -9.86 -2.68 2.19
N HIS A 252 -9.13 -3.32 1.26
CA HIS A 252 -9.48 -3.37 -0.15
C HIS A 252 -8.71 -4.48 -0.88
N ALA A 253 -9.41 -5.49 -1.42
CA ALA A 253 -8.78 -6.63 -2.10
C ALA A 253 -7.88 -6.21 -3.28
N GLY A 254 -8.33 -5.25 -4.09
CA GLY A 254 -7.54 -4.73 -5.20
C GLY A 254 -6.28 -3.99 -4.77
N LEU A 255 -6.18 -3.51 -3.52
CA LEU A 255 -4.98 -2.87 -3.02
C LEU A 255 -3.95 -3.94 -2.62
N ALA A 256 -4.39 -4.95 -1.87
CA ALA A 256 -3.57 -6.10 -1.50
C ALA A 256 -3.02 -6.85 -2.72
N ALA A 257 -3.86 -7.07 -3.74
CA ALA A 257 -3.42 -7.71 -4.98
C ALA A 257 -2.32 -6.90 -5.68
N GLU A 258 -2.48 -5.59 -5.85
CA GLU A 258 -1.45 -4.76 -6.51
C GLU A 258 -0.12 -4.73 -5.74
N TRP A 259 -0.15 -4.80 -4.40
CA TRP A 259 1.08 -4.93 -3.61
C TRP A 259 1.80 -6.26 -3.88
N VAL A 260 1.06 -7.38 -3.88
CA VAL A 260 1.62 -8.70 -4.23
C VAL A 260 2.18 -8.66 -5.64
N LEU A 261 1.42 -8.15 -6.62
CA LEU A 261 1.85 -8.08 -8.01
C LEU A 261 3.13 -7.24 -8.17
N CYS A 262 3.21 -6.06 -7.54
CA CYS A 262 4.42 -5.23 -7.60
C CYS A 262 5.64 -5.92 -6.98
N THR A 263 5.48 -6.55 -5.83
CA THR A 263 6.59 -7.27 -5.17
C THR A 263 7.05 -8.47 -6.00
N CYS A 264 6.13 -9.15 -6.70
CA CYS A 264 6.42 -10.28 -7.60
C CYS A 264 7.19 -9.87 -8.87
N CYS A 265 6.95 -8.67 -9.38
CA CYS A 265 7.59 -8.16 -10.59
C CYS A 265 9.00 -7.63 -10.35
N LEU A 266 9.46 -7.58 -9.10
CA LEU A 266 10.81 -7.11 -8.80
C LEU A 266 11.85 -8.11 -9.31
N PRO A 267 12.95 -7.63 -9.91
CA PRO A 267 13.98 -8.52 -10.43
C PRO A 267 14.68 -9.29 -9.30
N PRO A 268 15.14 -10.51 -9.56
CA PRO A 268 15.81 -11.35 -8.57
C PRO A 268 17.12 -10.75 -8.01
N THR A 269 17.69 -9.74 -8.67
CA THR A 269 18.84 -9.00 -8.13
C THR A 269 18.50 -8.15 -6.90
N HIS A 270 17.23 -7.79 -6.73
CA HIS A 270 16.75 -6.90 -5.65
C HIS A 270 15.95 -7.64 -4.59
N VAL A 271 15.73 -8.93 -4.81
CA VAL A 271 14.84 -9.77 -4.05
C VAL A 271 15.57 -11.08 -3.84
N PRO A 272 15.89 -11.49 -2.59
CA PRO A 272 16.62 -12.71 -2.40
C PRO A 272 15.82 -13.87 -3.00
N PRO A 273 16.52 -14.87 -3.55
CA PRO A 273 15.97 -16.04 -4.25
C PRO A 273 14.91 -16.90 -3.49
N ALA A 274 14.46 -16.49 -2.31
CA ALA A 274 13.72 -17.26 -1.33
C ALA A 274 12.20 -17.42 -1.58
N TRP A 275 11.69 -17.10 -2.77
CA TRP A 275 10.24 -17.04 -3.04
C TRP A 275 9.55 -18.40 -3.01
N VAL A 276 10.28 -19.45 -3.36
CA VAL A 276 9.83 -20.84 -3.22
C VAL A 276 10.51 -21.54 -2.04
N GLN A 277 11.76 -21.19 -1.67
CA GLN A 277 12.47 -21.84 -0.57
C GLN A 277 11.87 -21.65 0.84
N ARG A 278 11.01 -20.64 1.06
CA ARG A 278 10.45 -20.34 2.39
C ARG A 278 8.95 -20.57 2.53
N GLY A 279 8.31 -21.22 1.58
CA GLY A 279 6.86 -21.48 1.66
C GLY A 279 6.04 -20.19 1.73
N LEU A 280 6.50 -19.10 1.10
CA LEU A 280 5.87 -17.78 1.21
C LEU A 280 4.41 -17.78 0.73
N TRP A 281 4.13 -18.51 -0.35
CA TRP A 281 2.78 -18.70 -0.87
C TRP A 281 1.90 -19.54 0.06
N GLU A 282 2.49 -20.54 0.72
CA GLU A 282 1.82 -21.33 1.75
C GLU A 282 1.50 -20.45 2.96
N GLN A 283 2.48 -19.68 3.45
CA GLN A 283 2.31 -18.70 4.53
C GLN A 283 1.26 -17.64 4.19
N LEU A 284 1.18 -17.20 2.94
CA LEU A 284 0.13 -16.29 2.49
C LEU A 284 -1.25 -16.94 2.58
N GLY A 285 -1.38 -18.18 2.09
CA GLY A 285 -2.62 -18.95 2.20
C GLY A 285 -3.03 -19.16 3.65
N GLU A 286 -2.09 -19.53 4.53
CA GLU A 286 -2.33 -19.68 5.97
C GLU A 286 -2.74 -18.36 6.63
N ALA A 287 -2.04 -17.26 6.34
CA ALA A 287 -2.34 -15.95 6.92
C ALA A 287 -3.75 -15.47 6.54
N PHE A 288 -4.17 -15.71 5.29
CA PHE A 288 -5.54 -15.46 4.88
C PHE A 288 -6.56 -16.34 5.61
N ALA A 289 -6.24 -17.62 5.82
CA ALA A 289 -7.13 -18.56 6.51
C ALA A 289 -7.29 -18.21 8.00
N GLN A 290 -6.24 -17.68 8.65
CA GLN A 290 -6.28 -17.23 10.03
C GLN A 290 -7.23 -16.02 10.22
N ALA A 291 -7.38 -15.17 9.21
CA ALA A 291 -8.27 -14.00 9.22
C ALA A 291 -9.75 -14.38 8.92
N THR A 292 -10.33 -15.30 9.69
CA THR A 292 -11.67 -15.86 9.45
C THR A 292 -12.83 -14.85 9.43
N SER A 293 -12.67 -13.65 9.98
CA SER A 293 -13.67 -12.57 9.88
C SER A 293 -13.70 -11.86 8.52
N HIS A 294 -12.70 -12.10 7.67
CA HIS A 294 -12.50 -11.40 6.39
C HIS A 294 -12.29 -12.35 5.20
N LEU A 295 -12.85 -13.57 5.28
CA LEU A 295 -12.66 -14.62 4.26
C LEU A 295 -13.06 -14.19 2.84
N ARG A 296 -14.13 -13.41 2.70
CA ARG A 296 -14.56 -12.89 1.38
C ARG A 296 -13.49 -11.99 0.76
N ALA A 297 -12.91 -11.09 1.55
CA ALA A 297 -11.85 -10.21 1.09
C ALA A 297 -10.60 -11.00 0.70
N ALA A 298 -10.23 -12.02 1.48
CA ALA A 298 -9.15 -12.94 1.12
C ALA A 298 -9.43 -13.69 -0.19
N GLY A 299 -10.65 -14.24 -0.35
CA GLY A 299 -11.07 -14.91 -1.57
C GLY A 299 -11.05 -13.99 -2.80
N ASP A 300 -11.45 -12.73 -2.66
CA ASP A 300 -11.39 -11.73 -3.73
C ASP A 300 -9.94 -11.41 -4.12
N VAL A 301 -9.01 -11.30 -3.16
CA VAL A 301 -7.58 -11.16 -3.47
C VAL A 301 -7.07 -12.36 -4.25
N LEU A 302 -7.36 -13.59 -3.79
CA LEU A 302 -6.91 -14.80 -4.47
C LEU A 302 -7.46 -14.89 -5.90
N VAL A 303 -8.73 -14.50 -6.14
CA VAL A 303 -9.29 -14.44 -7.50
C VAL A 303 -8.56 -13.42 -8.37
N LEU A 304 -8.27 -12.22 -7.85
CA LEU A 304 -7.52 -11.20 -8.60
C LEU A 304 -6.11 -11.69 -8.95
N LEU A 305 -5.47 -12.46 -8.06
CA LEU A 305 -4.16 -13.04 -8.31
C LEU A 305 -4.21 -14.23 -9.30
N LEU A 306 -5.26 -15.05 -9.25
CA LEU A 306 -5.51 -16.13 -10.22
C LEU A 306 -5.77 -15.61 -11.64
N GLU A 307 -6.39 -14.43 -11.76
CA GLU A 307 -6.66 -13.76 -13.03
C GLU A 307 -5.43 -13.01 -13.58
N SER A 308 -4.33 -12.98 -12.83
CA SER A 308 -3.11 -12.28 -13.20
C SER A 308 -2.31 -13.02 -14.29
N SER A 309 -1.78 -12.26 -15.25
CA SER A 309 -0.81 -12.73 -16.22
C SER A 309 0.64 -12.55 -15.77
N GLU A 310 0.88 -12.05 -14.55
CA GLU A 310 2.22 -11.76 -14.05
C GLU A 310 3.07 -13.03 -13.92
N ARG A 311 4.39 -12.85 -14.04
CA ARG A 311 5.39 -13.89 -13.85
C ARG A 311 6.27 -13.56 -12.65
N VAL A 312 6.72 -14.62 -11.97
CA VAL A 312 7.56 -14.57 -10.79
C VAL A 312 8.86 -15.29 -11.11
N SER A 313 9.97 -14.56 -11.10
CA SER A 313 11.30 -15.17 -11.18
C SER A 313 11.60 -15.89 -9.87
N THR A 314 11.93 -17.17 -9.97
CA THR A 314 12.18 -18.05 -8.84
C THR A 314 13.53 -18.70 -9.02
N HIS A 315 14.34 -18.72 -7.96
CA HIS A 315 15.56 -19.52 -7.93
C HIS A 315 15.29 -20.83 -7.20
N LEU A 316 15.61 -21.93 -7.84
CA LEU A 316 15.41 -23.27 -7.32
C LEU A 316 16.64 -23.75 -6.54
N GLU A 317 16.49 -24.83 -5.77
CA GLU A 317 17.55 -25.38 -4.91
C GLU A 317 18.79 -25.84 -5.69
N ASP A 318 18.61 -26.22 -6.95
CA ASP A 318 19.68 -26.60 -7.88
C ASP A 318 20.41 -25.39 -8.50
N GLY A 319 20.06 -24.16 -8.08
CA GLY A 319 20.64 -22.91 -8.57
C GLY A 319 20.04 -22.42 -9.89
N THR A 320 19.09 -23.15 -10.48
CA THR A 320 18.42 -22.72 -11.71
C THR A 320 17.45 -21.57 -11.43
N THR A 321 17.31 -20.66 -12.39
CA THR A 321 16.34 -19.57 -12.32
C THR A 321 15.22 -19.85 -13.30
N VAL A 322 13.98 -19.87 -12.82
CA VAL A 322 12.79 -20.19 -13.61
C VAL A 322 11.77 -19.08 -13.46
N GLU A 323 11.09 -18.72 -14.55
CA GLU A 323 9.92 -17.86 -14.49
C GLU A 323 8.65 -18.71 -14.45
N LEU A 324 7.88 -18.53 -13.37
CA LEU A 324 6.59 -19.18 -13.17
C LEU A 324 5.47 -18.16 -13.29
N ARG A 325 4.33 -18.53 -13.87
CA ARG A 325 3.13 -17.69 -13.79
C ARG A 325 2.65 -17.58 -12.35
N LEU A 326 2.32 -16.35 -11.94
CA LEU A 326 1.79 -16.08 -10.60
C LEU A 326 0.48 -16.85 -10.36
N ALA A 327 -0.40 -16.87 -11.36
CA ALA A 327 -1.65 -17.62 -11.29
C ALA A 327 -1.42 -19.11 -10.97
N TRP A 328 -0.36 -19.71 -11.52
CA TRP A 328 0.00 -21.10 -11.24
C TRP A 328 0.41 -21.28 -9.77
N LEU A 329 1.30 -20.43 -9.25
CA LEU A 329 1.72 -20.46 -7.84
C LEU A 329 0.52 -20.30 -6.89
N VAL A 330 -0.38 -19.38 -7.22
CA VAL A 330 -1.58 -19.15 -6.41
C VAL A 330 -2.52 -20.33 -6.47
N GLN A 331 -2.79 -20.86 -7.67
CA GLN A 331 -3.67 -22.02 -7.89
C GLN A 331 -3.16 -23.29 -7.22
N ARG A 332 -1.84 -23.51 -7.24
CA ARG A 332 -1.23 -24.81 -6.89
C ARG A 332 -0.61 -24.84 -5.50
N VAL A 333 -0.33 -23.69 -4.89
CA VAL A 333 0.32 -23.61 -3.57
C VAL A 333 -0.51 -22.80 -2.58
N CYS A 334 -0.85 -21.55 -2.94
CA CYS A 334 -1.52 -20.63 -2.01
C CYS A 334 -2.98 -21.03 -1.71
N VAL A 335 -3.79 -21.26 -2.76
CA VAL A 335 -5.21 -21.64 -2.62
C VAL A 335 -5.37 -22.98 -1.90
N PRO A 336 -4.57 -24.03 -2.22
CA PRO A 336 -4.67 -25.27 -1.48
C PRO A 336 -4.38 -25.12 0.00
N ARG A 337 -3.34 -24.36 0.35
CA ARG A 337 -3.00 -24.11 1.75
C ARG A 337 -4.08 -23.31 2.49
N PHE A 338 -4.64 -22.30 1.84
CA PHE A 338 -5.77 -21.52 2.36
C PHE A 338 -6.99 -22.41 2.65
N LEU A 339 -7.39 -23.25 1.69
CA LEU A 339 -8.54 -24.15 1.83
C LEU A 339 -8.30 -25.25 2.87
N ALA A 340 -7.10 -25.84 2.91
CA ALA A 340 -6.75 -26.87 3.89
C ALA A 340 -6.84 -26.33 5.32
N ALA A 341 -6.25 -25.14 5.57
CA ALA A 341 -6.32 -24.49 6.87
C ALA A 341 -7.77 -24.17 7.30
N LEU A 342 -8.61 -23.69 6.38
CA LEU A 342 -10.03 -23.45 6.67
C LEU A 342 -10.81 -24.74 6.89
N ALA A 343 -10.52 -25.81 6.15
CA ALA A 343 -11.14 -27.11 6.36
C ALA A 343 -10.80 -27.68 7.75
N THR A 344 -9.56 -27.51 8.22
CA THR A 344 -9.19 -27.83 9.62
C THR A 344 -9.99 -27.01 10.62
N VAL A 345 -10.24 -25.73 10.36
CA VAL A 345 -11.12 -24.89 11.19
C VAL A 345 -12.55 -25.41 11.18
N MET A 346 -13.09 -25.79 10.01
CA MET A 346 -14.43 -26.38 9.89
C MET A 346 -14.58 -27.69 10.68
N GLU A 347 -13.52 -28.50 10.74
CA GLU A 347 -13.50 -29.76 11.50
C GLU A 347 -13.34 -29.53 13.01
N SER A 348 -12.50 -28.58 13.43
CA SER A 348 -12.20 -28.33 14.84
C SER A 348 -13.22 -27.43 15.54
N ALA A 349 -13.86 -26.51 14.81
CA ALA A 349 -14.87 -25.60 15.33
C ALA A 349 -16.10 -25.60 14.41
N CYS A 350 -17.29 -25.85 14.98
CA CYS A 350 -18.54 -25.88 14.22
C CYS A 350 -19.01 -24.46 13.85
N ARG A 351 -18.36 -23.84 12.86
CA ARG A 351 -18.67 -22.50 12.35
C ARG A 351 -19.32 -22.61 10.98
N GLU A 352 -20.65 -22.55 10.95
CA GLU A 352 -21.45 -22.68 9.72
C GLU A 352 -21.10 -21.62 8.67
N ASP A 353 -20.74 -20.39 9.08
CA ASP A 353 -20.32 -19.30 8.20
C ASP A 353 -19.04 -19.61 7.43
N VAL A 354 -18.04 -20.18 8.12
CA VAL A 354 -16.78 -20.62 7.51
C VAL A 354 -17.04 -21.81 6.59
N ALA A 355 -17.85 -22.77 7.03
CA ALA A 355 -18.18 -23.96 6.26
C ALA A 355 -18.93 -23.63 4.95
N GLU A 356 -19.91 -22.72 5.01
CA GLU A 356 -20.63 -22.24 3.83
C GLU A 356 -19.67 -21.54 2.86
N PHE A 357 -18.81 -20.65 3.36
CA PHE A 357 -17.82 -19.97 2.53
C PHE A 357 -16.89 -20.96 1.82
N VAL A 358 -16.27 -21.89 2.57
CA VAL A 358 -15.35 -22.88 1.99
C VAL A 358 -16.05 -23.70 0.92
N CYS A 359 -17.26 -24.18 1.19
CA CYS A 359 -17.95 -25.06 0.23
C CYS A 359 -18.36 -24.31 -1.03
N THR A 360 -18.97 -23.13 -0.90
CA THR A 360 -19.45 -22.34 -2.03
C THR A 360 -18.29 -21.76 -2.86
N TRP A 361 -17.23 -21.29 -2.20
CA TRP A 361 -16.06 -20.73 -2.87
C TRP A 361 -15.24 -21.81 -3.58
N THR A 362 -15.02 -22.97 -2.95
CA THR A 362 -14.35 -24.12 -3.59
C THR A 362 -15.11 -24.59 -4.82
N LEU A 363 -16.44 -24.74 -4.73
CA LEU A 363 -17.28 -25.07 -5.90
C LEU A 363 -17.11 -24.05 -7.03
N ARG A 364 -17.09 -22.75 -6.69
CA ARG A 364 -16.87 -21.68 -7.67
C ARG A 364 -15.49 -21.79 -8.34
N LEU A 365 -14.44 -22.09 -7.58
CA LEU A 365 -13.10 -22.28 -8.13
C LEU A 365 -13.02 -23.51 -9.04
N MET A 366 -13.62 -24.64 -8.63
CA MET A 366 -13.68 -25.85 -9.46
C MET A 366 -14.43 -25.60 -10.77
N HIS A 367 -15.57 -24.91 -10.74
CA HIS A 367 -16.33 -24.57 -11.94
C HIS A 367 -15.58 -23.61 -12.88
N LYS A 368 -14.79 -22.69 -12.33
CA LYS A 368 -13.93 -21.79 -13.11
C LYS A 368 -12.60 -22.41 -13.55
N LEU A 369 -12.36 -23.69 -13.24
CA LEU A 369 -11.09 -24.39 -13.47
C LEU A 369 -9.89 -23.74 -12.76
N TYR A 370 -10.14 -22.96 -11.72
CA TYR A 370 -9.12 -22.36 -10.87
C TYR A 370 -8.62 -23.32 -9.79
N LEU A 371 -9.25 -24.48 -9.59
CA LEU A 371 -8.77 -25.52 -8.66
C LEU A 371 -8.88 -26.91 -9.30
N PRO A 372 -7.81 -27.42 -9.94
CA PRO A 372 -7.82 -28.71 -10.64
C PRO A 372 -7.58 -29.88 -9.67
N LEU A 373 -8.54 -30.11 -8.76
CA LEU A 373 -8.45 -31.21 -7.78
C LEU A 373 -8.38 -32.59 -8.45
N HIS A 374 -9.14 -32.76 -9.54
CA HIS A 374 -9.13 -34.00 -10.31
C HIS A 374 -7.84 -34.11 -11.12
N ARG A 375 -7.07 -35.19 -10.92
CA ARG A 375 -5.81 -35.44 -11.64
C ARG A 375 -5.97 -35.36 -13.17
N ASP A 376 -7.11 -35.81 -13.70
CA ASP A 376 -7.40 -35.78 -15.14
C ASP A 376 -7.63 -34.36 -15.70
N ALA A 377 -7.97 -33.40 -14.83
CA ALA A 377 -8.16 -32.00 -15.19
C ALA A 377 -6.87 -31.17 -15.07
N ARG A 378 -5.76 -31.79 -14.62
CA ARG A 378 -4.46 -31.13 -14.49
C ARG A 378 -3.78 -31.10 -15.87
N PRO A 379 -3.31 -29.94 -16.36
CA PRO A 379 -2.55 -29.87 -17.60
C PRO A 379 -1.31 -30.78 -17.53
N LYS A 380 -1.07 -31.55 -18.61
CA LYS A 380 -0.01 -32.57 -18.69
C LYS A 380 1.39 -32.00 -18.82
N GLU A 381 1.51 -30.79 -19.35
CA GLU A 381 2.74 -30.01 -19.41
C GLU A 381 2.46 -28.63 -18.80
N PRO A 382 3.43 -28.06 -18.06
CA PRO A 382 3.31 -26.69 -17.65
C PRO A 382 3.51 -25.78 -18.87
N GLU A 383 2.43 -25.49 -19.59
CA GLU A 383 2.38 -24.41 -20.61
C GLU A 383 2.82 -23.03 -20.03
N ASP A 384 3.00 -22.97 -18.72
CA ASP A 384 3.24 -21.79 -17.91
C ASP A 384 4.73 -21.50 -17.61
N VAL A 385 5.69 -22.30 -18.13
CA VAL A 385 7.13 -22.09 -17.94
C VAL A 385 7.80 -21.58 -19.21
N HIS A 386 8.53 -20.48 -19.09
CA HIS A 386 9.56 -20.10 -20.07
C HIS A 386 10.90 -20.26 -19.38
N SER A 387 11.54 -21.40 -19.59
CA SER A 387 12.90 -21.69 -19.15
C SER A 387 13.70 -22.15 -20.36
N ALA A 388 14.92 -21.64 -20.50
CA ALA A 388 15.90 -22.17 -21.45
C ALA A 388 16.34 -23.61 -21.08
N ASP A 389 16.09 -24.04 -19.84
CA ASP A 389 16.40 -25.37 -19.32
C ASP A 389 15.13 -26.03 -18.76
N ALA A 390 14.43 -26.77 -19.61
CA ALA A 390 13.21 -27.52 -19.27
C ALA A 390 13.46 -28.77 -18.40
N ASN A 391 14.71 -29.05 -18.00
CA ASN A 391 15.13 -30.29 -17.36
C ASN A 391 15.60 -30.13 -15.89
N SER A 392 15.13 -29.10 -15.16
CA SER A 392 15.46 -28.95 -13.74
C SER A 392 14.75 -30.02 -12.88
N ALA A 393 15.55 -30.76 -12.11
CA ALA A 393 15.03 -31.72 -11.13
C ALA A 393 14.26 -31.01 -9.99
N ALA A 394 14.73 -29.83 -9.58
CA ALA A 394 14.05 -29.03 -8.55
C ALA A 394 12.70 -28.50 -9.04
N LEU A 395 12.58 -28.13 -10.33
CA LEU A 395 11.30 -27.74 -10.93
C LEU A 395 10.32 -28.92 -10.96
N THR A 396 10.82 -30.11 -11.30
CA THR A 396 10.01 -31.34 -11.29
C THR A 396 9.54 -31.68 -9.88
N ALA A 397 10.41 -31.53 -8.86
CA ALA A 397 10.06 -31.72 -7.46
C ALA A 397 9.01 -30.71 -6.97
N LEU A 398 9.09 -29.44 -7.40
CA LEU A 398 8.08 -28.42 -7.11
C LEU A 398 6.70 -28.79 -7.68
N TYR A 399 6.65 -29.29 -8.92
CA TYR A 399 5.41 -29.78 -9.53
C TYR A 399 4.82 -30.96 -8.76
N ALA A 400 5.66 -31.94 -8.40
CA ALA A 400 5.23 -33.10 -7.64
C ALA A 400 4.67 -32.70 -6.27
N HIS A 401 5.38 -31.84 -5.52
CA HIS A 401 4.90 -31.29 -4.24
C HIS A 401 3.54 -30.60 -4.38
N ALA A 402 3.39 -29.76 -5.40
CA ALA A 402 2.14 -29.06 -5.64
C ALA A 402 0.97 -29.98 -6.03
N ASP A 403 1.24 -31.09 -6.72
CA ASP A 403 0.24 -32.10 -7.05
C ASP A 403 -0.15 -32.95 -5.83
N ASP A 404 0.81 -33.25 -4.94
CA ASP A 404 0.57 -33.93 -3.68
C ASP A 404 -0.28 -33.07 -2.73
N GLU A 405 -0.02 -31.77 -2.64
CA GLU A 405 -0.84 -30.82 -1.85
C GLU A 405 -2.30 -30.77 -2.33
N LEU A 406 -2.54 -30.86 -3.64
CA LEU A 406 -3.91 -30.92 -4.19
C LEU A 406 -4.62 -32.24 -3.87
N ASP A 407 -3.89 -33.36 -3.88
CA ASP A 407 -4.45 -34.66 -3.51
C ASP A 407 -4.79 -34.72 -2.02
N MET A 408 -3.91 -34.17 -1.17
CA MET A 408 -4.17 -34.02 0.27
C MET A 408 -5.38 -33.11 0.51
N LEU A 409 -5.50 -32.00 -0.22
CA LEU A 409 -6.63 -31.11 -0.11
C LEU A 409 -7.96 -31.77 -0.49
N ASP A 410 -8.01 -32.56 -1.57
CA ASP A 410 -9.23 -33.29 -1.95
C ASP A 410 -9.70 -34.21 -0.80
N ALA A 411 -8.78 -34.94 -0.17
CA ALA A 411 -9.09 -35.80 0.97
C ALA A 411 -9.61 -35.00 2.18
N VAL A 412 -8.94 -33.89 2.53
CA VAL A 412 -9.33 -33.03 3.66
C VAL A 412 -10.70 -32.38 3.42
N LEU A 413 -10.97 -31.88 2.21
CA LEU A 413 -12.27 -31.28 1.87
C LEU A 413 -13.39 -32.30 1.89
N ARG A 414 -13.18 -33.53 1.42
CA ARG A 414 -14.18 -34.61 1.52
C ARG A 414 -14.51 -34.93 2.97
N SER A 415 -13.50 -35.07 3.82
CA SER A 415 -13.69 -35.30 5.26
C SER A 415 -14.48 -34.17 5.91
N ALA A 416 -14.07 -32.91 5.69
CA ALA A 416 -14.69 -31.75 6.29
C ALA A 416 -16.15 -31.56 5.81
N THR A 417 -16.42 -31.74 4.52
CA THR A 417 -17.76 -31.55 3.94
C THR A 417 -18.78 -32.60 4.42
N LEU A 418 -18.35 -33.84 4.68
CA LEU A 418 -19.23 -34.89 5.22
C LEU A 418 -19.88 -34.50 6.55
N ARG A 419 -19.16 -33.77 7.42
CA ARG A 419 -19.70 -33.30 8.70
C ARG A 419 -20.87 -32.33 8.54
N TYR A 420 -20.92 -31.64 7.39
CA TYR A 420 -21.96 -30.67 7.06
C TYR A 420 -22.92 -31.19 5.99
N ALA A 421 -22.93 -32.49 5.69
CA ALA A 421 -23.72 -33.08 4.59
C ALA A 421 -25.23 -32.80 4.64
N ARG A 422 -25.77 -32.42 5.80
CA ARG A 422 -27.16 -31.95 5.96
C ARG A 422 -27.46 -30.64 5.21
N HIS A 423 -26.43 -29.85 4.90
CA HIS A 423 -26.54 -28.58 4.20
C HIS A 423 -26.33 -28.78 2.69
N ALA A 424 -27.19 -28.15 1.88
CA ALA A 424 -27.18 -28.30 0.42
C ALA A 424 -25.83 -27.90 -0.21
N TRP A 425 -25.16 -26.86 0.31
CA TRP A 425 -23.86 -26.41 -0.18
C TRP A 425 -22.74 -27.43 0.08
N ALA A 426 -22.75 -28.12 1.22
CA ALA A 426 -21.76 -29.14 1.56
C ALA A 426 -21.98 -30.41 0.73
N ALA A 427 -23.24 -30.82 0.60
CA ALA A 427 -23.61 -31.95 -0.25
C ALA A 427 -23.24 -31.70 -1.72
N ALA A 428 -23.43 -30.48 -2.23
CA ALA A 428 -23.03 -30.09 -3.57
C ALA A 428 -21.51 -30.16 -3.76
N LEU A 429 -20.72 -29.65 -2.81
CA LEU A 429 -19.26 -29.76 -2.89
C LEU A 429 -18.82 -31.22 -2.84
N TYR A 430 -19.33 -32.01 -1.89
CA TYR A 430 -18.99 -33.43 -1.79
C TYR A 430 -19.30 -34.21 -3.08
N GLN A 431 -20.43 -33.93 -3.73
CA GLN A 431 -20.77 -34.51 -5.03
C GLN A 431 -19.78 -34.10 -6.13
N ALA A 432 -19.39 -32.82 -6.19
CA ALA A 432 -18.42 -32.32 -7.17
C ALA A 432 -17.02 -32.90 -6.96
N LEU A 433 -16.59 -33.08 -5.71
CA LEU A 433 -15.34 -33.76 -5.37
C LEU A 433 -15.40 -35.24 -5.78
N THR A 434 -16.52 -35.92 -5.55
CA THR A 434 -16.65 -37.36 -5.83
C THR A 434 -16.77 -37.68 -7.32
N HIS A 435 -17.49 -36.87 -8.09
CA HIS A 435 -17.86 -37.20 -9.47
C HIS A 435 -17.21 -36.33 -10.54
N GLY A 436 -16.30 -35.42 -10.16
CA GLY A 436 -15.79 -34.41 -11.08
C GLY A 436 -16.73 -33.21 -11.20
N PRO A 437 -16.23 -32.04 -11.67
CA PRO A 437 -17.12 -31.03 -12.22
C PRO A 437 -17.87 -31.70 -13.36
N ARG A 438 -19.14 -32.04 -13.16
CA ARG A 438 -20.01 -32.51 -14.25
C ARG A 438 -19.81 -31.53 -15.40
N GLN A 439 -19.49 -32.03 -16.60
CA GLN A 439 -19.77 -31.27 -17.81
C GLN A 439 -21.27 -30.97 -17.75
N VAL A 440 -21.62 -29.79 -17.27
CA VAL A 440 -22.92 -29.19 -17.54
C VAL A 440 -22.82 -28.80 -19.01
N GLY A 441 -22.98 -29.79 -19.88
CA GLY A 441 -23.47 -29.53 -21.22
C GLY A 441 -24.75 -28.70 -21.10
N PRO A 442 -25.03 -27.81 -22.07
CA PRO A 442 -26.13 -26.87 -21.97
C PRO A 442 -27.42 -27.66 -21.71
N ARG A 443 -27.94 -27.56 -20.49
CA ARG A 443 -29.32 -27.96 -20.25
C ARG A 443 -30.17 -26.92 -20.93
N ALA A 444 -30.66 -27.30 -22.11
CA ALA A 444 -31.77 -26.68 -22.78
C ALA A 444 -32.82 -26.25 -21.74
N VAL A 445 -33.01 -24.94 -21.66
CA VAL A 445 -34.31 -24.37 -21.31
C VAL A 445 -34.76 -23.64 -22.56
N GLU A 446 -35.36 -24.40 -23.46
CA GLU A 446 -36.44 -23.87 -24.27
C GLU A 446 -37.58 -23.51 -23.31
N LYS A 447 -37.69 -22.22 -23.00
CA LYS A 447 -38.90 -21.39 -23.09
C LYS A 447 -38.71 -20.06 -22.38
#